data_AF-A0A0F9JAZ0-F1
#
_entry.id   AF-A0A0F9JAZ0-F1
#
_cell.length_a   1.000
_cell.length_b   1.000
_cell.length_c   1.000
_cell.angle_alpha   90.00
_cell.angle_beta   90.00
_cell.angle_gamma   90.00
#
_symmetry.space_group_name_H-M   'P 1'
#
loop_
_entity.id
_entity.type
_entity.pdbx_description
1 polymer ?
#
loop_
_entity_poly.entity_id
_entity_poly.type
_entity_poly.pdbx_seq_one_letter_code
_entity_poly.pdbx_strand_id
1 'polypeptide(L)'
;MKIEARSTAAPGPEMVPLADLMPWPGNPRINDEAAKRLAVLIQEHGFVNPVVLWGASNVVYAGCTRLKAAAILGLTKVPVIRAQFRDEAQAIAFALADNKSGGWSSWDEPALALALNQLESVDVEAVVRMTGFEQEEIEGIKTGWEEPPEKEPAAEREPRIMVCPHCDGEISIK
;
A
#
# COMPACT_ATOMS: atom_id res chain seq x y z
N MET A 1 -8.01 -3.98 -24.45
CA MET A 1 -8.06 -2.51 -24.35
C MET A 1 -6.73 -2.05 -23.77
N LYS A 2 -5.90 -1.29 -24.48
CA LYS A 2 -4.66 -0.75 -23.91
C LYS A 2 -5.05 0.40 -22.97
N ILE A 3 -4.73 0.27 -21.69
CA ILE A 3 -4.90 1.36 -20.72
C ILE A 3 -3.65 2.23 -20.86
N GLU A 4 -3.79 3.41 -21.45
CA GLU A 4 -2.72 4.40 -21.47
C GLU A 4 -2.78 5.20 -20.16
N ALA A 5 -1.67 5.21 -19.41
CA ALA A 5 -1.57 5.97 -18.18
C ALA A 5 -1.55 7.48 -18.47
N ARG A 6 -2.27 8.28 -17.67
CA ARG A 6 -2.11 9.74 -17.70
C ARG A 6 -0.73 10.09 -17.15
N SER A 7 0.09 10.75 -17.97
CA SER A 7 1.48 11.15 -17.67
C SER A 7 1.61 12.41 -16.76
N THR A 8 0.59 12.78 -15.99
CA THR A 8 0.73 13.90 -15.06
C THR A 8 1.35 13.39 -13.77
N ALA A 9 2.66 13.55 -13.60
CA ALA A 9 3.31 13.35 -12.32
C ALA A 9 2.61 14.27 -11.30
N ALA A 10 1.93 13.67 -10.32
CA ALA A 10 1.46 14.45 -9.19
C ALA A 10 2.70 15.04 -8.48
N PRO A 11 2.66 16.30 -8.03
CA PRO A 11 3.76 16.86 -7.25
C PRO A 11 4.00 15.99 -6.01
N GLY A 12 5.26 15.97 -5.55
CA GLY A 12 5.61 15.31 -4.28
C GLY A 12 4.81 15.87 -3.11
N PRO A 13 4.67 15.11 -2.01
CA PRO A 13 3.85 15.54 -0.89
C PRO A 13 4.40 16.78 -0.19
N GLU A 14 3.51 17.69 0.20
CA GLU A 14 3.81 18.83 1.07
C GLU A 14 3.13 18.67 2.45
N MET A 15 3.69 19.29 3.49
CA MET A 15 3.11 19.26 4.84
C MET A 15 2.14 20.42 5.02
N VAL A 16 0.84 20.13 5.18
CA VAL A 16 -0.22 21.14 5.32
C VAL A 16 -0.80 21.10 6.74
N PRO A 17 -1.13 22.25 7.37
CA PRO A 17 -1.84 22.28 8.64
C PRO A 17 -3.14 21.48 8.58
N LEU A 18 -3.36 20.60 9.55
CA LEU A 18 -4.55 19.76 9.60
C LEU A 18 -5.83 20.61 9.69
N ALA A 19 -5.76 21.72 10.44
CA ALA A 19 -6.87 22.65 10.63
C ALA A 19 -7.34 23.33 9.33
N ASP A 20 -6.50 23.38 8.31
CA ASP A 20 -6.84 23.98 7.02
C ASP A 20 -7.62 23.02 6.12
N LEU A 21 -7.60 21.71 6.44
CA LEU A 21 -8.11 20.64 5.61
C LEU A 21 -9.54 20.24 6.00
N MET A 22 -10.38 19.99 4.99
CA MET A 22 -11.73 19.48 5.18
C MET A 22 -11.89 18.16 4.43
N PRO A 23 -12.47 17.11 5.06
CA PRO A 23 -12.84 15.92 4.30
C PRO A 23 -13.94 16.28 3.29
N TRP A 24 -13.91 15.65 2.12
CA TRP A 24 -15.01 15.78 1.16
C TRP A 24 -16.35 15.39 1.82
N PRO A 25 -17.32 16.32 1.92
CA PRO A 25 -18.58 16.06 2.64
C PRO A 25 -19.41 14.91 2.06
N GLY A 26 -19.20 14.59 0.78
CA GLY A 26 -19.91 13.51 0.07
C GLY A 26 -19.26 12.13 0.17
N ASN A 27 -18.21 11.95 0.98
CA ASN A 27 -17.53 10.65 1.11
C ASN A 27 -18.51 9.58 1.63
N PRO A 28 -18.80 8.51 0.86
CA PRO A 28 -19.81 7.53 1.25
C PRO A 28 -19.31 6.48 2.25
N ARG A 29 -18.02 6.48 2.61
CA ARG A 29 -17.46 5.54 3.61
C ARG A 29 -17.89 5.94 5.02
N ILE A 30 -18.57 5.03 5.73
CA ILE A 30 -18.65 5.06 7.19
C ILE A 30 -17.29 4.57 7.72
N ASN A 31 -16.55 5.44 8.41
CA ASN A 31 -15.12 5.21 8.65
C ASN A 31 -14.62 5.61 10.04
N ASP A 32 -15.50 5.76 11.04
CA ASP A 32 -15.07 6.17 12.38
C ASP A 32 -14.25 5.07 13.08
N GLU A 33 -14.70 3.80 13.05
CA GLU A 33 -13.91 2.68 13.58
C GLU A 33 -12.65 2.42 12.75
N ALA A 34 -12.75 2.54 11.43
CA ALA A 34 -11.59 2.44 10.55
C ALA A 34 -10.55 3.53 10.83
N ALA A 35 -10.97 4.73 11.21
CA ALA A 35 -10.06 5.82 11.56
C ALA A 35 -9.29 5.52 12.86
N LYS A 36 -9.93 4.87 13.86
CA LYS A 36 -9.23 4.43 15.08
C LYS A 36 -8.16 3.39 14.78
N ARG A 37 -8.49 2.36 13.99
CA ARG A 37 -7.52 1.35 13.53
C ARG A 37 -6.37 1.99 12.77
N LEU A 38 -6.68 2.93 11.88
CA LEU A 38 -5.69 3.61 11.09
C LEU A 38 -4.84 4.60 11.90
N ALA A 39 -5.36 5.14 13.01
CA ALA A 39 -4.57 5.94 13.95
C ALA A 39 -3.45 5.11 14.59
N VAL A 40 -3.73 3.85 14.97
CA VAL A 40 -2.69 2.93 15.46
C VAL A 40 -1.64 2.68 14.39
N LEU A 41 -2.05 2.39 13.15
CA LEU A 41 -1.11 2.17 12.05
C LEU A 41 -0.25 3.41 11.75
N ILE A 42 -0.83 4.61 11.80
CA ILE A 42 -0.07 5.87 11.62
C ILE A 42 0.87 6.11 12.80
N GLN A 43 0.50 5.71 14.02
CA GLN A 43 1.38 5.81 15.18
C GLN A 43 2.61 4.90 15.03
N GLU A 44 2.43 3.68 14.52
CA GLU A 44 3.52 2.71 14.34
C GLU A 44 4.42 3.04 13.13
N HIS A 45 3.84 3.43 12.00
CA HIS A 45 4.58 3.59 10.73
C HIS A 45 4.85 5.04 10.33
N GLY A 46 4.21 5.99 11.00
CA GLY A 46 4.09 7.36 10.53
C GLY A 46 3.03 7.52 9.43
N PHE A 47 2.82 8.77 9.01
CA PHE A 47 1.83 9.11 7.98
C PHE A 47 2.43 8.91 6.57
N VAL A 48 2.70 7.65 6.21
CA VAL A 48 3.44 7.30 4.97
C VAL A 48 2.66 7.57 3.69
N ASN A 49 1.34 7.46 3.72
CA ASN A 49 0.48 7.66 2.56
C ASN A 49 -0.19 9.04 2.65
N PRO A 50 0.13 10.01 1.77
CA PRO A 50 -0.44 11.37 1.79
C PRO A 50 -1.93 11.41 1.46
N VAL A 51 -2.67 12.38 2.01
CA VAL A 51 -4.04 12.66 1.55
C VAL A 51 -4.02 13.41 0.22
N VAL A 52 -5.09 13.30 -0.57
CA VAL A 52 -5.16 13.92 -1.90
C VAL A 52 -6.23 15.00 -1.95
N LEU A 53 -5.80 16.21 -2.29
CA LEU A 53 -6.65 17.37 -2.55
C LEU A 53 -6.85 17.56 -4.06
N TRP A 54 -7.89 18.31 -4.42
CA TRP A 54 -8.06 18.82 -5.77
C TRP A 54 -7.66 20.30 -5.87
N GLY A 55 -6.64 20.59 -6.70
CA GLY A 55 -6.20 21.95 -7.02
C GLY A 55 -5.83 22.79 -5.80
N ALA A 56 -6.28 24.04 -5.77
CA ALA A 56 -6.07 24.96 -4.65
C ALA A 56 -7.09 24.78 -3.52
N SER A 57 -8.06 23.88 -3.65
CA SER A 57 -8.99 23.59 -2.55
C SER A 57 -8.28 22.89 -1.41
N ASN A 58 -8.79 23.06 -0.19
CA ASN A 58 -8.37 22.26 0.96
C ASN A 58 -9.33 21.09 1.23
N VAL A 59 -10.07 20.64 0.21
CA VAL A 59 -10.99 19.51 0.30
C VAL A 59 -10.26 18.21 -0.05
N VAL A 60 -10.22 17.29 0.92
CA VAL A 60 -9.62 15.96 0.80
C VAL A 60 -10.60 15.01 0.12
N TYR A 61 -10.28 14.59 -1.10
CA TYR A 61 -11.08 13.65 -1.87
C TYR A 61 -10.63 12.19 -1.64
N ALA A 62 -9.33 11.93 -1.46
CA ALA A 62 -8.82 10.60 -1.09
C ALA A 62 -8.00 10.65 0.21
N GLY A 63 -8.16 9.62 1.04
CA GLY A 63 -7.57 9.57 2.37
C GLY A 63 -8.39 10.24 3.48
N CYS A 64 -9.70 10.43 3.31
CA CYS A 64 -10.58 10.97 4.36
C CYS A 64 -10.47 10.20 5.70
N THR A 65 -10.32 8.86 5.66
CA THR A 65 -10.11 8.05 6.87
C THR A 65 -8.75 8.37 7.54
N ARG A 66 -7.70 8.59 6.74
CA ARG A 66 -6.37 9.00 7.25
C ARG A 66 -6.42 10.39 7.87
N LEU A 67 -7.19 11.31 7.28
CA LEU A 67 -7.40 12.64 7.84
C LEU A 67 -8.08 12.57 9.23
N LYS A 68 -9.13 11.76 9.36
CA LYS A 68 -9.78 11.49 10.66
C LYS A 68 -8.81 10.87 11.67
N ALA A 69 -8.00 9.90 11.23
CA ALA A 69 -6.99 9.27 12.07
C ALA A 69 -5.93 10.27 12.58
N ALA A 70 -5.46 11.20 11.73
CA ALA A 70 -4.59 12.29 12.16
C ALA A 70 -5.23 13.18 13.24
N ALA A 71 -6.53 13.45 13.13
CA ALA A 71 -7.25 14.22 14.14
C ALA A 71 -7.32 13.47 15.48
N ILE A 72 -7.56 12.15 15.45
CA ILE A 72 -7.54 11.28 16.66
C ILE A 72 -6.17 11.34 17.33
N LEU A 73 -5.08 11.33 16.56
CA LEU A 73 -3.71 11.41 17.05
C LEU A 73 -3.27 12.82 17.47
N GLY A 74 -4.09 13.85 17.24
CA GLY A 74 -3.73 15.24 17.54
C GLY A 74 -2.61 15.81 16.67
N LEU A 75 -2.43 15.31 15.44
CA LEU A 75 -1.41 15.81 14.53
C LEU A 75 -1.72 17.25 14.08
N THR A 76 -0.72 18.13 14.05
CA THR A 76 -0.92 19.51 13.61
C THR A 76 -0.74 19.70 12.11
N LYS A 77 0.00 18.81 11.44
CA LYS A 77 0.25 18.82 10.00
C LYS A 77 0.22 17.40 9.45
N VAL A 78 -0.18 17.26 8.19
CA VAL A 78 -0.21 15.97 7.47
C VAL A 78 0.38 16.12 6.07
N PRO A 79 0.95 15.05 5.48
CA PRO A 79 1.42 15.07 4.10
C PRO A 79 0.25 15.06 3.12
N VAL A 80 0.35 15.91 2.11
CA VAL A 80 -0.71 16.18 1.14
C VAL A 80 -0.16 16.20 -0.28
N ILE A 81 -0.89 15.58 -1.20
CA ILE A 81 -0.69 15.72 -2.64
C ILE A 81 -1.81 16.57 -3.22
N ARG A 82 -1.46 17.62 -3.97
CA ARG A 82 -2.43 18.43 -4.73
C ARG A 82 -2.56 17.90 -6.15
N ALA A 83 -3.57 17.09 -6.38
CA ALA A 83 -3.87 16.55 -7.70
C ALA A 83 -4.56 17.60 -8.57
N GLN A 84 -4.20 17.62 -9.86
CA GLN A 84 -4.81 18.47 -10.87
C GLN A 84 -5.88 17.68 -11.64
N PHE A 85 -7.07 17.54 -11.05
CA PHE A 85 -8.23 17.02 -11.77
C PHE A 85 -8.80 18.10 -12.69
N ARG A 86 -9.39 17.67 -13.81
CA ARG A 86 -9.96 18.59 -14.81
C ARG A 86 -11.19 19.34 -14.28
N ASP A 87 -11.97 18.70 -13.43
CA ASP A 87 -13.25 19.15 -12.89
C ASP A 87 -13.55 18.40 -11.57
N GLU A 88 -14.56 18.88 -10.84
CA GLU A 88 -14.98 18.27 -9.57
C GLU A 88 -15.49 16.84 -9.77
N ALA A 89 -16.19 16.61 -10.88
CA ALA A 89 -16.71 15.29 -11.24
C ALA A 89 -15.56 14.25 -11.33
N GLN A 90 -14.40 14.63 -11.86
CA GLN A 90 -13.23 13.77 -11.88
C GLN A 90 -12.62 13.57 -10.48
N ALA A 91 -12.60 14.59 -9.63
CA ALA A 91 -12.14 14.45 -8.23
C ALA A 91 -13.04 13.49 -7.44
N ILE A 92 -14.36 13.59 -7.61
CA ILE A 92 -15.35 12.67 -7.03
C ILE A 92 -15.16 11.26 -7.58
N ALA A 93 -15.03 11.10 -8.91
CA ALA A 93 -14.79 9.80 -9.52
C ALA A 93 -13.51 9.13 -9.00
N PHE A 94 -12.44 9.92 -8.81
CA PHE A 94 -11.20 9.46 -8.19
C PHE A 94 -11.42 9.01 -6.74
N ALA A 95 -12.11 9.80 -5.92
CA ALA A 95 -12.44 9.43 -4.54
C ALA A 95 -13.21 8.09 -4.45
N LEU A 96 -14.19 7.90 -5.33
CA LEU A 96 -14.96 6.66 -5.41
C LEU A 96 -14.10 5.48 -5.88
N ALA A 97 -13.20 5.71 -6.83
CA ALA A 97 -12.28 4.68 -7.31
C ALA A 97 -11.25 4.27 -6.24
N ASP A 98 -10.67 5.22 -5.51
CA ASP A 98 -9.77 4.96 -4.36
C ASP A 98 -10.48 4.08 -3.31
N ASN A 99 -11.73 4.44 -2.98
CA ASN A 99 -12.55 3.65 -2.07
C ASN A 99 -12.89 2.25 -2.60
N LYS A 100 -13.23 2.12 -3.88
CA LYS A 100 -13.72 0.86 -4.44
C LYS A 100 -12.57 -0.11 -4.75
N SER A 101 -11.41 0.41 -5.14
CA SER A 101 -10.24 -0.38 -5.54
C SER A 101 -9.58 -1.14 -4.39
N GLY A 102 -9.63 -0.60 -3.17
CA GLY A 102 -9.13 -1.30 -1.98
C GLY A 102 -9.85 -2.62 -1.65
N GLY A 103 -10.95 -2.96 -2.33
CA GLY A 103 -11.67 -4.23 -2.19
C GLY A 103 -11.80 -5.02 -3.49
N TRP A 104 -10.93 -4.78 -4.49
CA TRP A 104 -10.93 -5.53 -5.74
C TRP A 104 -10.14 -6.84 -5.69
N SER A 105 -9.23 -6.97 -4.72
CA SER A 105 -8.37 -8.14 -4.55
C SER A 105 -8.71 -8.89 -3.27
N SER A 106 -8.45 -10.19 -3.31
CA SER A 106 -8.43 -11.06 -2.14
C SER A 106 -6.98 -11.43 -1.79
N TRP A 107 -6.77 -11.97 -0.60
CA TRP A 107 -5.47 -12.53 -0.23
C TRP A 107 -5.21 -13.85 -0.94
N ASP A 108 -3.95 -14.07 -1.32
CA ASP A 108 -3.41 -15.39 -1.59
C ASP A 108 -2.94 -15.93 -0.23
N GLU A 109 -3.77 -16.77 0.39
CA GLU A 109 -3.57 -17.22 1.78
C GLU A 109 -2.18 -17.86 2.01
N PRO A 110 -1.67 -18.76 1.14
CA PRO A 110 -0.29 -19.24 1.23
C PRO A 110 0.76 -18.13 1.19
N ALA A 111 0.62 -17.15 0.29
CA ALA A 111 1.57 -16.04 0.20
C ALA A 111 1.48 -15.10 1.41
N LEU A 112 0.28 -14.92 1.97
CA LEU A 112 0.06 -14.12 3.17
C LEU A 112 0.67 -14.78 4.40
N ALA A 113 0.49 -16.09 4.58
CA ALA A 113 1.11 -16.85 5.67
C ALA A 113 2.64 -16.76 5.63
N LEU A 114 3.24 -16.91 4.45
CA LEU A 114 4.67 -16.71 4.23
C LEU A 114 5.13 -15.30 4.63
N ALA A 115 4.39 -14.26 4.25
CA ALA A 115 4.71 -12.88 4.63
C ALA A 115 4.60 -12.66 6.15
N LEU A 116 3.59 -13.23 6.81
CA LEU A 116 3.43 -13.15 8.27
C LEU A 116 4.48 -13.96 9.04
N ASN A 117 5.04 -15.03 8.45
CA ASN A 117 6.15 -15.79 9.04
C ASN A 117 7.48 -15.02 8.99
N GLN A 118 7.67 -14.11 8.04
CA GLN A 118 8.84 -13.21 8.06
C GLN A 118 8.87 -12.29 9.28
N LEU A 119 7.73 -12.16 9.99
CA LEU A 119 7.58 -11.38 11.22
C LEU A 119 7.62 -12.25 12.49
N GLU A 120 8.00 -13.53 12.42
CA GLU A 120 7.98 -14.46 13.57
C GLU A 120 8.87 -14.05 14.75
N SER A 121 9.93 -13.28 14.47
CA SER A 121 10.82 -12.75 15.51
C SER A 121 10.27 -11.49 16.20
N VAL A 122 9.14 -10.98 15.71
CA VAL A 122 8.44 -9.82 16.27
C VAL A 122 7.34 -10.30 17.21
N ASP A 123 7.22 -9.61 18.34
CA ASP A 123 6.14 -9.79 19.32
C ASP A 123 4.75 -9.73 18.65
N VAL A 124 3.86 -10.67 18.99
CA VAL A 124 2.56 -10.84 18.31
C VAL A 124 1.71 -9.58 18.43
N GLU A 125 1.69 -8.95 19.60
CA GLU A 125 0.96 -7.72 19.85
C GLU A 125 1.51 -6.56 18.99
N ALA A 126 2.81 -6.53 18.72
CA ALA A 126 3.39 -5.57 17.79
C ALA A 126 2.98 -5.87 16.34
N VAL A 127 2.96 -7.14 15.92
CA VAL A 127 2.48 -7.53 14.57
C VAL A 127 1.02 -7.10 14.37
N VAL A 128 0.15 -7.33 15.36
CA VAL A 128 -1.24 -6.87 15.33
C VAL A 128 -1.32 -5.36 15.12
N ARG A 129 -0.60 -4.56 15.93
CA ARG A 129 -0.62 -3.09 15.80
C ARG A 129 -0.06 -2.58 14.48
N MET A 130 0.98 -3.23 13.95
CA MET A 130 1.65 -2.80 12.72
C MET A 130 0.91 -3.24 11.44
N THR A 131 0.18 -4.36 11.47
CA THR A 131 -0.46 -4.89 10.27
C THR A 131 -1.95 -4.57 10.21
N GLY A 132 -2.59 -4.42 11.37
CA GLY A 132 -4.04 -4.25 11.49
C GLY A 132 -4.83 -5.55 11.37
N PHE A 133 -4.16 -6.72 11.28
CA PHE A 133 -4.80 -8.01 11.50
C PHE A 133 -5.03 -8.24 12.99
N GLU A 134 -6.15 -8.86 13.32
CA GLU A 134 -6.40 -9.34 14.68
C GLU A 134 -5.57 -10.60 14.96
N GLN A 135 -5.31 -10.89 16.24
CA GLN A 135 -4.47 -12.02 16.64
C GLN A 135 -5.03 -13.35 16.13
N GLU A 136 -6.33 -13.56 16.25
CA GLU A 136 -7.00 -14.78 15.79
C GLU A 136 -6.92 -14.94 14.26
N GLU A 137 -6.89 -13.84 13.50
CA GLU A 137 -6.70 -13.89 12.04
C GLU A 137 -5.29 -14.38 11.72
N ILE A 138 -4.27 -13.84 12.39
CA ILE A 138 -2.87 -14.23 12.18
C ILE A 138 -2.67 -15.71 12.50
N GLU A 139 -3.20 -16.18 13.62
CA GLU A 139 -3.11 -17.59 14.04
C GLU A 139 -3.84 -18.52 13.05
N GLY A 140 -5.03 -18.12 12.59
CA GLY A 140 -5.80 -18.86 11.58
C GLY A 140 -5.06 -18.99 10.24
N ILE A 141 -4.43 -17.92 9.78
CA ILE A 141 -3.66 -17.91 8.52
C ILE A 141 -2.41 -18.79 8.64
N LYS A 142 -1.69 -18.73 9.78
CA LYS A 142 -0.46 -19.51 9.98
C LYS A 142 -0.72 -21.00 10.14
N THR A 143 -1.79 -21.39 10.83
CA THR A 143 -2.12 -22.80 11.08
C THR A 143 -2.65 -23.54 9.84
N GLY A 144 -3.30 -22.83 8.92
CA GLY A 144 -3.80 -23.37 7.65
C GLY A 144 -2.71 -23.58 6.59
N TRP A 145 -1.47 -23.22 6.88
CA TRP A 145 -0.35 -23.28 5.94
C TRP A 145 0.63 -24.39 6.34
N GLU A 146 0.86 -25.33 5.43
CA GLU A 146 2.00 -26.25 5.52
C GLU A 146 3.19 -25.61 4.81
N GLU A 147 4.32 -25.52 5.52
CA GLU A 147 5.56 -25.03 4.93
C GLU A 147 5.93 -25.92 3.74
N PRO A 148 6.00 -25.37 2.52
CA PRO A 148 6.43 -26.15 1.38
C PRO A 148 7.87 -26.61 1.65
N PRO A 149 8.22 -27.85 1.27
CA PRO A 149 9.56 -28.36 1.51
C PRO A 149 10.59 -27.37 0.97
N GLU A 150 11.69 -27.19 1.71
CA GLU A 150 12.80 -26.33 1.28
C GLU A 150 13.07 -26.59 -0.20
N LYS A 151 12.97 -25.53 -1.02
CA LYS A 151 13.35 -25.67 -2.43
C LYS A 151 14.79 -26.13 -2.43
N GLU A 152 15.03 -27.28 -3.06
CA GLU A 152 16.38 -27.72 -3.37
C GLU A 152 17.16 -26.52 -3.93
N PRO A 153 18.41 -26.30 -3.48
CA PRO A 153 19.21 -25.19 -3.98
C PRO A 153 19.14 -25.24 -5.51
N ALA A 154 18.77 -24.11 -6.12
CA ALA A 154 18.62 -24.04 -7.56
C ALA A 154 19.87 -24.66 -8.18
N ALA A 155 19.68 -25.77 -8.90
CA ALA A 155 20.79 -26.49 -9.51
C ALA A 155 21.70 -25.47 -10.20
N GLU A 156 23.01 -25.53 -9.90
CA GLU A 156 23.99 -24.67 -10.54
C GLU A 156 23.72 -24.75 -12.04
N ARG A 157 23.34 -23.62 -12.64
CA ARG A 157 23.05 -23.59 -14.07
C ARG A 157 24.35 -23.97 -14.77
N GLU A 158 24.33 -25.09 -15.49
CA GLU A 158 25.49 -25.47 -16.30
C GLU A 158 25.89 -24.27 -17.17
N PRO A 159 27.18 -23.91 -17.20
CA PRO A 159 27.65 -22.76 -17.94
C PRO A 159 27.20 -22.92 -19.39
N ARG A 160 26.51 -21.91 -19.93
CA ARG A 160 26.16 -21.97 -21.35
C ARG A 160 27.46 -21.80 -22.13
N ILE A 161 27.73 -22.72 -23.04
CA ILE A 161 28.85 -22.59 -23.96
C ILE A 161 28.33 -21.90 -25.21
N MET A 162 28.93 -20.74 -25.53
CA MET A 162 28.72 -20.10 -26.82
C MET A 162 29.89 -20.48 -27.73
N VAL A 163 29.58 -21.07 -28.87
CA VAL A 163 30.55 -21.37 -29.93
C VAL A 163 30.61 -20.17 -30.88
N CYS A 164 31.81 -19.62 -31.07
CA CYS A 164 32.02 -18.55 -32.04
C CYS A 164 31.82 -19.10 -33.47
N PRO A 165 30.88 -18.58 -34.27
CA PRO A 165 30.58 -19.11 -35.60
C PRO A 165 31.66 -18.83 -36.65
N HIS A 166 32.77 -18.19 -36.26
CA HIS A 166 33.85 -17.77 -37.15
C HIS A 166 35.15 -18.54 -36.95
N CYS A 167 35.43 -19.00 -35.73
CA CYS A 167 36.66 -19.72 -35.40
C CYS A 167 36.43 -21.00 -34.58
N ASP A 168 35.16 -21.38 -34.37
CA ASP A 168 34.72 -22.52 -33.55
C ASP A 168 35.24 -22.51 -32.09
N GLY A 169 35.74 -21.36 -31.61
CA GLY A 169 36.18 -21.19 -30.24
C GLY A 169 34.99 -21.21 -29.26
N GLU A 170 35.14 -21.97 -28.18
CA GLU A 170 34.15 -22.07 -27.10
C GLU A 170 34.40 -21.03 -26.01
N ILE A 171 33.35 -20.29 -25.63
CA ILE A 171 33.38 -19.34 -24.52
C ILE A 171 32.30 -19.75 -23.52
N SER A 172 32.74 -20.03 -22.28
CA SER A 172 31.84 -20.23 -21.15
C SER A 172 31.27 -18.89 -20.70
N ILE A 173 29.95 -18.71 -20.82
CA ILE A 173 29.24 -17.56 -20.24
C ILE A 173 28.62 -17.97 -18.91
N LYS A 174 28.96 -17.22 -17.85
CA LYS A 174 28.33 -17.33 -16.52
C LYS A 174 26.96 -16.66 -16.52
#